data_AF-A0A1Q3BGT1-F1
#
_entry.id   AF-A0A1Q3BGT1-F1
#
_cell.length_a   1.000
_cell.length_b   1.000
_cell.length_c   1.000
_cell.angle_alpha   90.00
_cell.angle_beta   90.00
_cell.angle_gamma   90.00
#
_symmetry.space_group_name_H-M   'P 1'
#
loop_
_entity.id
_entity.type
_entity.pdbx_description
1 polymer ?
#
loop_
_entity_poly.entity_id
_entity_poly.type
_entity_poly.pdbx_seq_one_letter_code
_entity_poly.pdbx_strand_id
1 'polypeptide(L)'
;MSVAQYEHKFLELSHFAPALVADQEERCQRFLDGLRPEIRNSVATIDWNVFGSLVESAMRVELSINEHRSRQDRGQKLSASNLEVEESYSKNQRTRGPSSASGQVGRGSWGGSPQQRTQALVPSFSQ
;
A
#
# COMPACT_ATOMS: atom_id res chain seq x y z
N MET A 1 5.72 15.05 -11.29
CA MET A 1 6.92 15.17 -12.14
C MET A 1 7.60 13.81 -12.13
N SER A 2 7.98 13.28 -13.28
CA SER A 2 8.72 12.00 -13.32
C SER A 2 10.17 12.20 -12.92
N VAL A 3 10.87 11.11 -12.57
CA VAL A 3 12.29 11.16 -12.21
C VAL A 3 13.14 11.76 -13.34
N ALA A 4 12.89 11.37 -14.59
CA ALA A 4 13.61 11.90 -15.76
C ALA A 4 13.37 13.41 -15.98
N GLN A 5 12.14 13.89 -15.76
CA GLN A 5 11.85 15.33 -15.84
C GLN A 5 12.57 16.11 -14.74
N TYR A 6 12.63 15.53 -13.54
CA TYR A 6 13.31 16.13 -12.41
C TYR A 6 14.83 16.16 -12.59
N GLU A 7 15.42 15.08 -13.09
CA GLU A 7 16.84 15.01 -13.48
C GLU A 7 17.22 16.17 -14.41
N HIS A 8 16.46 16.35 -15.50
CA HIS A 8 16.76 17.43 -16.45
C HIS A 8 16.73 18.81 -15.80
N LYS A 9 15.71 19.10 -14.98
CA LYS A 9 15.64 20.35 -14.21
C LYS A 9 16.78 20.50 -13.22
N PHE A 10 17.15 19.42 -12.55
CA PHE A 10 18.23 19.42 -11.59
C PHE A 10 19.56 19.75 -12.26
N LEU A 11 19.84 19.17 -13.43
CA LEU A 11 21.03 19.50 -14.24
C LEU A 11 21.03 20.95 -14.71
N GLU A 12 19.89 21.44 -15.17
CA GLU A 12 19.73 22.84 -15.59
C GLU A 12 20.04 23.80 -14.43
N LEU A 13 19.52 23.55 -13.23
CA LEU A 13 19.80 24.36 -12.04
C LEU A 13 21.26 24.21 -11.57
N SER A 14 21.81 23.00 -11.66
CA SER A 14 23.21 22.70 -11.30
C SER A 14 24.20 23.49 -12.15
N HIS A 15 23.86 23.77 -13.42
CA HIS A 15 24.67 24.60 -14.30
C HIS A 15 24.82 26.04 -13.79
N PHE A 16 23.77 26.59 -13.16
CA PHE A 16 23.80 27.96 -12.62
C PHE A 16 24.43 28.04 -11.22
N ALA A 17 24.48 26.95 -10.48
CA ALA A 17 25.03 26.90 -9.13
C ALA A 17 25.94 25.67 -8.91
N PRO A 18 27.05 25.53 -9.68
CA PRO A 18 27.93 24.37 -9.58
C PRO A 18 28.57 24.23 -8.19
N ALA A 19 28.73 25.34 -7.46
CA ALA A 19 29.25 25.35 -6.10
C ALA A 19 28.35 24.63 -5.08
N LEU A 20 27.05 24.45 -5.36
CA LEU A 20 26.11 23.75 -4.46
C LEU A 20 26.06 22.23 -4.69
N VAL A 21 26.71 21.76 -5.75
CA VAL A 21 26.74 20.36 -6.18
C VAL A 21 28.17 19.96 -6.59
N ALA A 22 29.16 20.60 -5.95
CA ALA A 22 30.57 20.40 -6.25
C ALA A 22 30.99 18.97 -5.87
N ASP A 23 30.55 18.50 -4.70
CA ASP A 23 30.76 17.13 -4.29
C ASP A 23 29.66 16.20 -4.82
N GLN A 24 30.09 15.01 -5.22
CA GLN A 24 29.22 13.98 -5.75
C GLN A 24 28.17 13.53 -4.71
N GLU A 25 28.56 13.49 -3.44
CA GLU A 25 27.70 13.15 -2.32
C GLU A 25 26.62 14.21 -2.08
N GLU A 26 27.01 15.48 -2.04
CA GLU A 26 26.08 16.61 -1.88
C GLU A 26 25.09 16.67 -3.03
N ARG A 27 25.57 16.46 -4.26
CA ARG A 27 24.73 16.38 -5.46
C ARG A 27 23.68 15.27 -5.34
N CYS A 28 24.08 14.09 -4.88
CA CYS A 28 23.16 12.97 -4.65
C CYS A 28 22.16 13.27 -3.54
N GLN A 29 22.60 13.85 -2.43
CA GLN A 29 21.74 14.26 -1.32
C GLN A 29 20.69 15.28 -1.75
N ARG A 30 21.09 16.32 -2.50
CA ARG A 30 20.17 17.34 -3.02
C ARG A 30 19.15 16.75 -3.99
N PHE A 31 19.58 15.82 -4.83
CA PHE A 31 18.67 15.12 -5.73
C PHE A 31 17.66 14.26 -4.95
N LEU A 32 18.13 13.47 -3.98
CA LEU A 32 17.27 12.65 -3.11
C LEU A 32 16.23 13.47 -2.34
N ASP A 33 16.62 14.64 -1.83
CA ASP A 33 15.73 15.51 -1.06
C ASP A 33 14.56 16.04 -1.92
N GLY A 34 14.82 16.33 -3.19
CA GLY A 34 13.79 16.76 -4.13
C GLY A 34 12.96 15.63 -4.77
N LEU A 35 13.29 14.37 -4.51
CA LEU A 35 12.47 13.24 -4.94
C LEU A 35 11.20 13.11 -4.10
N ARG A 36 10.17 12.53 -4.72
CA ARG A 36 8.93 12.18 -4.02
C ARG A 36 9.22 11.17 -2.91
N PRO A 37 8.54 11.27 -1.75
CA PRO A 37 8.81 10.41 -0.59
C PRO A 37 8.64 8.90 -0.91
N GLU A 38 7.71 8.53 -1.79
CA GLU A 38 7.51 7.11 -2.15
C GLU A 38 8.75 6.52 -2.85
N ILE A 39 9.39 7.33 -3.71
CA ILE A 39 10.61 6.95 -4.43
C ILE A 39 11.82 7.06 -3.49
N ARG A 40 11.94 8.20 -2.80
CA ARG A 40 13.04 8.52 -1.88
C ARG A 40 13.24 7.44 -0.83
N ASN A 41 12.18 6.96 -0.20
CA ASN A 41 12.29 5.95 0.86
C ASN A 41 12.85 4.62 0.34
N SER A 42 12.55 4.24 -0.91
CA SER A 42 13.11 3.02 -1.50
C SER A 42 14.56 3.24 -1.92
N VAL A 43 14.86 4.36 -2.56
CA VAL A 43 16.19 4.67 -3.09
C VAL A 43 17.19 4.97 -1.96
N ALA A 44 16.76 5.57 -0.86
CA ALA A 44 17.61 5.90 0.30
C ALA A 44 18.20 4.66 0.99
N THR A 45 17.66 3.46 0.74
CA THR A 45 18.21 2.20 1.26
C THR A 45 19.37 1.65 0.44
N ILE A 46 19.61 2.21 -0.75
CA ILE A 46 20.65 1.80 -1.69
C ILE A 46 21.83 2.77 -1.56
N ASP A 47 23.06 2.30 -1.74
CA ASP A 47 24.23 3.18 -1.81
C ASP A 47 24.17 4.12 -3.02
N TRP A 48 24.23 5.42 -2.77
CA TRP A 48 24.07 6.49 -3.78
C TRP A 48 25.35 7.32 -3.99
N ASN A 49 26.51 6.68 -4.00
CA ASN A 49 27.80 7.35 -4.20
C ASN A 49 28.00 8.00 -5.59
N VAL A 50 27.14 7.69 -6.56
CA VAL A 50 27.24 8.20 -7.93
C VAL A 50 25.86 8.68 -8.41
N PHE A 51 25.79 9.91 -8.92
CA PHE A 51 24.54 10.51 -9.37
C PHE A 51 23.83 9.70 -10.45
N GLY A 52 24.57 9.18 -11.44
CA GLY A 52 23.98 8.33 -12.49
C GLY A 52 23.30 7.07 -11.91
N SER A 53 23.97 6.37 -10.99
CA SER A 53 23.42 5.18 -10.32
C SER A 53 22.20 5.50 -9.46
N LEU A 54 22.21 6.67 -8.81
CA LEU A 54 21.08 7.17 -8.04
C LEU A 54 19.86 7.44 -8.92
N VAL A 55 20.04 8.12 -10.06
CA VAL A 55 18.96 8.42 -11.00
C VAL A 55 18.39 7.12 -11.59
N GLU A 56 19.25 6.20 -12.03
CA GLU A 56 18.81 4.92 -12.59
C GLU A 56 17.98 4.12 -11.56
N SER A 57 18.46 4.06 -10.32
CA SER A 57 17.74 3.42 -9.22
C SER A 57 16.38 4.08 -8.96
N ALA A 58 16.32 5.41 -8.96
CA ALA A 58 15.08 6.16 -8.80
C ALA A 58 14.08 5.90 -9.95
N MET A 59 14.55 5.81 -11.19
CA MET A 59 13.72 5.46 -12.35
C MET A 59 13.15 4.04 -12.25
N ARG A 60 13.96 3.07 -11.81
CA ARG A 60 13.50 1.68 -11.58
C ARG A 60 12.42 1.61 -10.50
N VAL A 61 12.60 2.36 -9.41
CA VAL A 61 11.60 2.45 -8.33
C VAL A 61 10.32 3.11 -8.82
N GLU A 62 10.40 4.21 -9.57
CA GLU A 62 9.23 4.87 -10.16
C GLU A 62 8.42 3.91 -11.05
N LEU A 63 9.11 3.13 -11.88
CA LEU A 63 8.48 2.13 -12.74
C LEU A 63 7.78 1.03 -11.93
N SER A 64 8.43 0.52 -10.88
CA SER A 64 7.85 -0.48 -9.97
C SER A 64 6.57 0.05 -9.30
N ILE A 65 6.62 1.26 -8.74
CA ILE A 65 5.45 1.89 -8.10
C ILE A 65 4.30 2.06 -9.09
N ASN A 66 4.60 2.49 -10.33
CA ASN A 66 3.59 2.66 -11.37
C ASN A 66 2.94 1.32 -11.76
N GLU A 67 3.71 0.24 -11.84
CA GLU A 67 3.16 -1.11 -12.12
C GLU A 67 2.20 -1.56 -11.02
N HIS A 68 2.59 -1.42 -9.75
CA HIS A 68 1.73 -1.77 -8.61
C HIS A 68 0.42 -0.97 -8.61
N ARG A 69 0.48 0.32 -8.91
CA ARG A 69 -0.70 1.18 -9.01
C ARG A 69 -1.63 0.74 -10.14
N SER A 70 -1.09 0.35 -11.29
CA SER A 70 -1.88 -0.14 -12.42
C SER A 70 -2.61 -1.46 -12.11
N ARG A 71 -1.97 -2.36 -11.35
CA ARG A 71 -2.60 -3.62 -10.90
C ARG A 71 -3.70 -3.37 -9.88
N GLN A 72 -3.49 -2.43 -8.95
CA GLN A 72 -4.48 -2.08 -7.94
C GLN A 72 -5.74 -1.43 -8.55
N ASP A 73 -5.58 -0.50 -9.50
CA ASP A 73 -6.69 0.15 -10.20
C ASP A 73 -7.59 -0.85 -10.94
N ARG A 74 -6.99 -1.85 -11.60
CA ARG A 74 -7.72 -2.93 -12.27
C ARG A 74 -8.47 -3.84 -11.30
N GLY A 75 -7.92 -4.11 -10.12
CA GLY A 75 -8.59 -4.88 -9.07
C GLY A 75 -9.76 -4.14 -8.40
N GLN A 76 -9.63 -2.82 -8.24
CA GLN A 76 -10.69 -1.99 -7.66
C GLN A 76 -11.89 -1.80 -8.60
N LYS A 77 -11.67 -1.78 -9.93
CA LYS A 77 -12.76 -1.68 -10.91
C LYS A 77 -13.66 -2.94 -10.95
N LEU A 78 -13.12 -4.12 -10.68
CA LEU A 78 -13.90 -5.37 -10.61
C LEU A 78 -14.68 -5.53 -9.31
N SER A 79 -14.20 -4.93 -8.21
CA SER A 79 -14.89 -4.97 -6.91
C SER A 79 -15.99 -3.91 -6.79
N ALA A 80 -15.95 -2.83 -7.58
CA ALA A 80 -16.96 -1.78 -7.56
C ALA A 80 -18.17 -2.08 -8.47
N SER A 81 -18.06 -3.01 -9.41
CA SER A 81 -19.12 -3.31 -10.40
C SER A 81 -20.03 -4.49 -10.02
N ASN A 82 -19.96 -5.04 -8.81
CA ASN A 82 -20.78 -6.19 -8.40
C ASN A 82 -21.91 -5.85 -7.41
N LEU A 83 -22.36 -4.59 -7.42
CA LEU A 83 -23.41 -4.08 -6.54
C LEU A 83 -24.64 -3.58 -7.32
N GLU A 84 -24.93 -4.15 -8.49
CA GLU A 84 -26.18 -3.91 -9.22
C GLU A 84 -26.63 -5.18 -9.96
N VAL A 85 -27.27 -6.11 -9.24
CA VAL A 85 -28.33 -6.97 -9.80
C VAL A 85 -29.41 -7.13 -8.73
N GLU A 86 -30.52 -6.46 -9.00
CA GLU A 86 -31.85 -6.61 -8.42
C GLU A 86 -32.40 -8.03 -8.68
N GLU A 87 -33.03 -8.68 -7.69
CA GLU A 87 -34.35 -9.32 -7.91
C GLU A 87 -35.04 -9.66 -6.58
N SER A 88 -36.32 -9.30 -6.50
CA SER A 88 -37.20 -9.44 -5.35
C SER A 88 -37.99 -10.76 -5.36
N TYR A 89 -37.95 -11.59 -4.31
CA TYR A 89 -39.13 -12.34 -3.84
C TYR A 89 -38.92 -13.02 -2.47
N SER A 90 -39.58 -12.49 -1.43
CA SER A 90 -40.53 -13.23 -0.57
C SER A 90 -40.72 -12.57 0.79
N LYS A 91 -42.00 -12.19 1.03
CA LYS A 91 -42.75 -12.01 2.29
C LYS A 91 -41.95 -12.30 3.58
N ASN A 92 -41.97 -11.42 4.58
CA ASN A 92 -43.02 -11.46 5.61
C ASN A 92 -43.17 -10.13 6.35
N GLN A 93 -44.44 -9.72 6.51
CA GLN A 93 -44.92 -8.59 7.28
C GLN A 93 -44.65 -8.79 8.77
N ARG A 94 -44.25 -7.75 9.51
CA ARG A 94 -44.93 -7.33 10.76
C ARG A 94 -44.42 -6.01 11.32
N THR A 95 -45.40 -5.24 11.73
CA THR A 95 -45.46 -3.87 12.25
C THR A 95 -44.78 -3.67 13.61
N ARG A 96 -44.06 -2.56 13.79
CA ARG A 96 -44.16 -1.57 14.90
C ARG A 96 -42.86 -0.78 15.02
N GLY A 97 -42.93 0.55 14.88
CA GLY A 97 -41.99 1.44 15.60
C GLY A 97 -42.44 1.62 17.06
N PRO A 98 -41.87 2.58 17.84
CA PRO A 98 -40.67 3.39 17.62
C PRO A 98 -39.77 3.47 18.90
N SER A 99 -38.75 4.35 18.82
CA SER A 99 -38.16 5.14 19.93
C SER A 99 -36.94 4.61 20.71
N SER A 100 -35.86 5.38 20.53
CA SER A 100 -34.84 5.84 21.49
C SER A 100 -34.75 5.18 22.86
N ALA A 101 -33.59 4.57 23.14
CA ALA A 101 -33.03 4.52 24.50
C ALA A 101 -31.50 4.47 24.44
N SER A 102 -30.91 5.54 24.94
CA SER A 102 -29.56 5.64 25.49
C SER A 102 -29.18 4.43 26.35
N GLY A 103 -27.94 3.93 26.21
CA GLY A 103 -27.41 2.91 27.11
C GLY A 103 -25.94 2.60 26.84
N GLN A 104 -25.05 3.42 27.40
CA GLN A 104 -23.69 2.98 27.71
C GLN A 104 -23.76 1.96 28.86
N VAL A 105 -23.01 0.87 28.78
CA VAL A 105 -22.34 0.26 29.94
C VAL A 105 -21.44 -0.87 29.44
N GLY A 106 -20.16 -0.75 29.78
CA GLY A 106 -19.16 -1.77 29.52
C GLY A 106 -19.24 -2.92 30.52
N ARG A 107 -18.58 -4.01 30.13
CA ARG A 107 -18.01 -5.13 30.92
C ARG A 107 -17.79 -6.22 29.87
N GLY A 108 -16.57 -6.53 29.44
CA GLY A 108 -15.44 -6.91 30.27
C GLY A 108 -15.43 -8.43 30.33
N SER A 109 -14.45 -9.05 29.68
CA SER A 109 -13.57 -10.07 30.26
C SER A 109 -12.97 -10.93 29.15
N TRP A 110 -11.67 -10.80 29.00
CA TRP A 110 -10.82 -11.71 28.27
C TRP A 110 -10.65 -13.00 29.09
N GLY A 111 -10.58 -14.13 28.41
CA GLY A 111 -10.34 -15.46 28.97
C GLY A 111 -11.02 -16.45 28.04
N GLY A 112 -10.34 -17.31 27.30
CA GLY A 112 -9.07 -17.96 27.56
C GLY A 112 -9.27 -19.38 27.00
N SER A 113 -8.65 -19.63 25.86
CA SER A 113 -8.10 -20.86 25.26
C SER A 113 -8.59 -22.29 25.64
N PRO A 114 -8.38 -23.25 24.72
CA PRO A 114 -9.24 -24.42 24.51
C PRO A 114 -8.76 -25.69 25.23
N GLN A 115 -9.66 -26.67 25.38
CA GLN A 115 -9.33 -28.02 25.85
C GLN A 115 -9.96 -29.06 24.90
N GLN A 116 -9.10 -29.97 24.43
CA GLN A 116 -9.41 -31.04 23.49
C GLN A 116 -9.70 -32.36 24.22
N ARG A 117 -10.10 -33.38 23.42
CA ARG A 117 -10.25 -34.83 23.69
C ARG A 117 -11.70 -35.20 24.03
N THR A 118 -12.37 -36.12 23.31
CA THR A 118 -12.11 -37.57 23.17
C THR A 118 -13.09 -38.07 22.08
N GLN A 119 -12.76 -38.92 21.11
CA GLN A 119 -12.71 -40.40 21.21
C GLN A 119 -12.26 -40.98 19.87
N ALA A 120 -11.47 -42.06 19.96
CA ALA A 120 -10.98 -42.84 18.84
C ALA A 120 -12.07 -43.77 18.27
N LEU A 121 -12.05 -43.95 16.94
CA LEU A 121 -12.61 -45.12 16.26
C LEU A 121 -11.53 -45.66 15.33
N VAL A 122 -11.31 -46.97 15.47
CA VAL A 122 -10.22 -47.78 14.92
C VAL A 122 -10.25 -47.93 13.39
N PRO A 123 -9.10 -48.24 12.74
CA PRO A 123 -8.99 -48.35 11.30
C PRO A 123 -9.49 -49.70 10.77
N SER A 124 -10.15 -49.71 9.61
CA SER A 124 -10.33 -50.91 8.78
C SER A 124 -9.71 -50.63 7.41
N PHE A 125 -8.68 -51.41 7.09
CA PHE A 125 -7.90 -51.36 5.85
C PHE A 125 -8.38 -52.50 4.93
N SER A 126 -8.48 -52.20 3.63
CA SER A 126 -8.94 -53.07 2.55
C SER A 126 -8.25 -54.43 2.45
N GLN A 127 -8.98 -55.40 1.88
CA GLN A 127 -8.53 -56.08 0.66
C GLN A 127 -9.70 -56.24 -0.30
#